data_AF-A0A0M2LXY3-F1
#
_entry.id   AF-A0A0M2LXY3-F1
#
_cell.length_a   1.000
_cell.length_b   1.000
_cell.length_c   1.000
_cell.angle_alpha   90.00
_cell.angle_beta   90.00
_cell.angle_gamma   90.00
#
_symmetry.space_group_name_H-M   'P 1'
#
loop_
_entity.id
_entity.type
_entity.pdbx_description
1 polymer ?
#
loop_
_entity_poly.entity_id
_entity_poly.type
_entity_poly.pdbx_seq_one_letter_code
_entity_poly.pdbx_strand_id
1 'polypeptide(L)'
;MNGEDRVVSETASIPGRTVLTGRALHRLAVALVRENARVPSVSVSVSLSDRAGRLAASVVVPVAMEAGMPDTLIERGSALRTALAEGMRALAERDVASVDVRFAGVCDARKGRVT
;
A
#
# COMPACT_ATOMS: atom_id res chain seq x y z
N MET A 1 -9.68 63.68 1.27
CA MET A 1 -8.33 63.08 1.08
C MET A 1 -8.50 61.59 1.35
N ASN A 2 -8.57 60.80 0.28
CA ASN A 2 -8.85 59.37 0.32
C ASN A 2 -7.55 58.62 0.60
N GLY A 3 -7.48 57.92 1.74
CA GLY A 3 -6.46 56.91 1.99
C GLY A 3 -7.03 55.54 1.61
N GLU A 4 -6.88 55.16 0.35
CA GLU A 4 -7.12 53.79 -0.10
C GLU A 4 -5.97 52.92 0.39
N ASP A 5 -6.16 52.31 1.56
CA ASP A 5 -5.31 51.23 2.04
C ASP A 5 -5.66 49.97 1.22
N ARG A 6 -5.06 49.90 0.02
CA ARG A 6 -5.04 48.67 -0.77
C ARG A 6 -4.22 47.66 0.02
N VAL A 7 -4.92 46.85 0.82
CA VAL A 7 -4.39 45.58 1.31
C VAL A 7 -4.09 44.75 0.07
N VAL A 8 -2.82 44.76 -0.33
CA VAL A 8 -2.29 43.86 -1.34
C VAL A 8 -2.40 42.48 -0.70
N SER A 9 -3.48 41.76 -1.00
CA SER A 9 -3.57 40.34 -0.68
C SER A 9 -2.53 39.64 -1.54
N GLU A 10 -1.34 39.51 -0.98
CA GLU A 10 -0.28 38.63 -1.42
C GLU A 10 -0.90 37.23 -1.49
N THR A 11 -1.26 36.78 -2.70
CA THR A 11 -1.69 35.41 -2.96
C THR A 11 -0.49 34.50 -2.76
N ALA A 12 -0.21 34.18 -1.50
CA ALA A 12 0.68 33.10 -1.13
C ALA A 12 0.17 31.83 -1.82
N SER A 13 1.02 31.23 -2.66
CA SER A 13 0.72 29.98 -3.35
C SER A 13 0.35 28.91 -2.32
N ILE A 14 -0.94 28.57 -2.22
CA ILE A 14 -1.43 27.51 -1.34
C ILE A 14 -0.94 26.18 -1.93
N PRO A 15 -0.13 25.38 -1.22
CA PRO A 15 0.26 24.06 -1.69
C PRO A 15 -0.97 23.24 -2.07
N GLY A 16 -0.96 22.66 -3.27
CA GLY A 16 -2.11 21.98 -3.85
C GLY A 16 -2.62 20.84 -2.96
N ARG A 17 -3.87 20.91 -2.54
CA ARG A 17 -4.53 19.84 -1.78
C ARG A 17 -4.78 18.64 -2.68
N THR A 18 -4.16 17.50 -2.37
CA THR A 18 -4.47 16.22 -3.03
C THR A 18 -5.42 15.40 -2.16
N VAL A 19 -6.52 14.92 -2.74
CA VAL A 19 -7.49 14.05 -2.05
C VAL A 19 -7.35 12.63 -2.57
N LEU A 20 -6.90 11.71 -1.71
CA LEU A 20 -6.87 10.29 -2.00
C LEU A 20 -8.22 9.65 -1.65
N THR A 21 -8.85 9.00 -2.63
CA THR A 21 -10.07 8.22 -2.41
C THR A 21 -9.74 6.86 -1.78
N GLY A 22 -10.72 6.20 -1.16
CA GLY A 22 -10.54 4.83 -0.67
C GLY A 22 -10.10 3.85 -1.77
N ARG A 23 -10.57 4.06 -3.01
CA ARG A 23 -10.14 3.26 -4.17
C ARG A 23 -8.69 3.53 -4.57
N ALA A 24 -8.20 4.77 -4.43
CA ALA A 24 -6.80 5.08 -4.65
C ALA A 24 -5.91 4.42 -3.59
N LEU A 25 -6.31 4.48 -2.31
CA LEU A 25 -5.62 3.79 -1.21
C LEU A 25 -5.57 2.27 -1.43
N HIS A 26 -6.69 1.68 -1.87
CA HIS A 26 -6.75 0.25 -2.20
C HIS A 26 -5.76 -0.12 -3.30
N ARG A 27 -5.71 0.65 -4.40
CA ARG A 27 -4.77 0.41 -5.50
C ARG A 27 -3.31 0.55 -5.06
N LEU A 28 -3.03 1.52 -4.21
CA LEU A 28 -1.70 1.74 -3.65
C LEU A 28 -1.28 0.55 -2.78
N ALA A 29 -2.15 0.08 -1.88
CA ALA A 29 -1.90 -1.09 -1.06
C ALA A 29 -1.67 -2.35 -1.90
N VAL A 30 -2.46 -2.57 -2.95
CA VAL A 30 -2.26 -3.69 -3.89
C VAL A 30 -0.90 -3.59 -4.60
N ALA A 31 -0.49 -2.39 -5.02
CA ALA A 31 0.80 -2.18 -5.67
C ALA A 31 1.97 -2.50 -4.73
N LEU A 32 1.94 -1.98 -3.49
CA LEU A 32 2.96 -2.27 -2.47
C LEU A 32 3.06 -3.76 -2.18
N VAL A 33 1.92 -4.46 -2.03
CA VAL A 33 1.93 -5.90 -1.78
C VAL A 33 2.50 -6.66 -2.97
N ARG A 34 2.14 -6.30 -4.21
CA ARG A 34 2.66 -6.97 -5.41
C ARG A 34 4.16 -6.83 -5.57
N GLU A 35 4.70 -5.64 -5.32
CA GLU A 35 6.14 -5.37 -5.38
C GLU A 35 6.92 -6.25 -4.38
N ASN A 36 6.35 -6.49 -3.20
CA ASN A 36 7.04 -7.19 -2.12
C ASN A 36 6.74 -8.70 -2.05
N ALA A 37 5.62 -9.16 -2.62
CA ALA A 37 5.21 -10.56 -2.51
C ALA A 37 5.97 -11.51 -3.46
N ARG A 38 6.72 -11.01 -4.46
CA ARG A 38 7.49 -11.81 -5.44
C ARG A 38 6.66 -12.91 -6.12
N VAL A 39 5.38 -12.63 -6.37
CA VAL A 39 4.41 -13.56 -7.00
C VAL A 39 3.82 -12.91 -8.26
N PRO A 40 3.31 -13.70 -9.22
CA PRO A 40 2.58 -13.16 -10.36
C PRO A 40 1.44 -12.23 -9.91
N SER A 41 1.26 -11.11 -10.61
CA SER A 41 0.39 -9.99 -10.20
C SER A 41 -1.09 -10.38 -10.02
N VAL A 42 -1.56 -11.43 -10.68
CA VAL A 42 -2.97 -11.87 -10.70
C VAL A 42 -3.44 -12.59 -9.43
N SER A 43 -2.55 -12.95 -8.51
CA SER A 43 -2.91 -13.80 -7.35
C SER A 43 -2.96 -13.07 -6.01
N VAL A 44 -2.89 -11.73 -6.00
CA VAL A 44 -2.89 -10.93 -4.76
C VAL A 44 -4.27 -10.34 -4.50
N SER A 45 -4.79 -10.52 -3.27
CA SER A 45 -5.99 -9.83 -2.78
C SER A 45 -5.65 -8.98 -1.56
N VAL A 46 -6.17 -7.75 -1.53
CA VAL A 46 -6.02 -6.82 -0.40
C VAL A 46 -7.38 -6.26 -0.07
N SER A 47 -7.71 -6.27 1.23
CA SER A 47 -8.86 -5.55 1.79
C SER A 47 -8.37 -4.51 2.78
N LEU A 48 -8.97 -3.33 2.74
CA LEU A 48 -8.70 -2.23 3.67
C LEU A 48 -9.99 -1.89 4.42
N SER A 49 -9.86 -1.66 5.71
CA SER A 49 -10.95 -1.20 6.57
C SER A 49 -10.45 -0.07 7.48
N ASP A 50 -11.36 0.82 7.86
CA ASP A 50 -11.09 1.80 8.91
C ASP A 50 -11.18 1.13 10.28
N ARG A 51 -10.20 1.40 11.13
CA ARG A 51 -10.16 1.03 12.53
C ARG A 51 -9.82 2.26 13.37
N ALA A 52 -10.86 3.01 13.73
CA ALA A 52 -10.77 4.23 14.55
C ALA A 52 -9.83 5.29 13.94
N GLY A 53 -9.98 5.55 12.64
CA GLY A 53 -9.19 6.55 11.91
C GLY A 53 -7.82 6.05 11.42
N ARG A 54 -7.48 4.80 11.69
CA ARG A 54 -6.30 4.10 11.15
C ARG A 54 -6.72 3.00 10.19
N LEU A 55 -5.83 2.55 9.33
CA LEU A 55 -6.11 1.46 8.40
C LEU A 55 -5.86 0.10 9.05
N ALA A 56 -6.75 -0.84 8.81
CA ALA A 56 -6.52 -2.27 9.01
C ALA A 56 -6.54 -2.96 7.65
N ALA A 57 -5.48 -3.71 7.35
CA ALA A 57 -5.31 -4.42 6.09
C ALA A 57 -5.40 -5.93 6.28
N SER A 58 -6.09 -6.61 5.37
CA SER A 58 -6.02 -8.07 5.21
C SER A 58 -5.48 -8.37 3.83
N VAL A 59 -4.43 -9.18 3.78
CA VAL A 59 -3.66 -9.49 2.58
C VAL A 59 -3.66 -10.98 2.36
N VAL A 60 -4.10 -11.41 1.19
CA VAL A 60 -4.05 -12.81 0.76
C VAL A 60 -3.10 -12.92 -0.42
N VAL A 61 -2.06 -13.74 -0.27
CA VAL A 61 -1.03 -13.97 -1.29
C VAL A 61 -0.71 -15.46 -1.38
N PRO A 62 -0.42 -16.01 -2.57
CA PRO A 62 0.11 -17.36 -2.65
C PRO A 62 1.57 -17.39 -2.16
N VAL A 63 2.05 -18.58 -1.83
CA VAL A 63 3.47 -18.81 -1.63
C VAL A 63 4.11 -19.05 -3.00
N ALA A 64 5.04 -18.19 -3.41
CA ALA A 64 5.95 -18.50 -4.50
C ALA A 64 6.90 -19.63 -4.05
N MET A 65 6.97 -20.73 -4.80
CA MET A 65 7.98 -21.77 -4.60
C MET A 65 9.09 -21.55 -5.62
N GLU A 66 10.23 -21.08 -5.14
CA GLU A 66 11.49 -20.98 -5.87
C GLU A 66 12.48 -21.90 -5.17
N ALA A 67 13.19 -22.71 -5.97
CA ALA A 67 14.25 -23.55 -5.44
C ALA A 67 15.35 -22.69 -4.81
N GLY A 68 15.68 -22.94 -3.54
CA GLY A 68 16.78 -22.26 -2.83
C GLY A 68 16.41 -20.97 -2.11
N MET A 69 15.13 -20.72 -1.81
CA MET A 69 14.79 -19.54 -1.02
C MET A 69 15.26 -19.65 0.43
N PRO A 70 16.02 -18.67 0.93
CA PRO A 70 16.55 -18.69 2.30
C PRO A 70 15.49 -18.31 3.35
N ASP A 71 14.45 -17.57 2.96
CA ASP A 71 13.51 -16.96 3.90
C ASP A 71 12.31 -17.87 4.22
N THR A 72 12.01 -17.96 5.51
CA THR A 72 10.81 -18.61 6.06
C THR A 72 9.52 -17.83 5.73
N LEU A 73 8.37 -18.49 5.84
CA LEU A 73 7.06 -17.81 5.66
C LEU A 73 6.82 -16.70 6.68
N ILE A 74 7.36 -16.85 7.90
CA ILE A 74 7.24 -15.85 8.96
C ILE A 74 7.99 -14.57 8.57
N GLU A 75 9.23 -14.71 8.09
CA GLU A 75 10.06 -13.58 7.65
C GLU A 75 9.42 -12.85 6.47
N ARG A 76 8.87 -13.58 5.50
CA ARG A 76 8.12 -12.97 4.38
C ARG A 76 6.87 -12.25 4.83
N GLY A 77 6.10 -12.87 5.72
CA GLY A 77 4.93 -12.23 6.29
C GLY A 77 5.31 -10.96 7.04
N SER A 78 6.40 -10.98 7.80
CA SER A 78 6.95 -9.81 8.50
C SER A 78 7.37 -8.71 7.53
N ALA A 79 8.18 -9.06 6.51
CA ALA A 79 8.62 -8.12 5.49
C ALA A 79 7.44 -7.47 4.76
N LEU A 80 6.41 -8.25 4.41
CA LEU A 80 5.22 -7.74 3.75
C LEU A 80 4.41 -6.80 4.64
N ARG A 81 4.31 -7.10 5.94
CA ARG A 81 3.66 -6.20 6.91
C ARG A 81 4.39 -4.87 7.01
N THR A 82 5.71 -4.92 7.16
CA THR A 82 6.56 -3.72 7.26
C THR A 82 6.45 -2.89 5.98
N ALA A 83 6.64 -3.51 4.81
CA ALA A 83 6.58 -2.81 3.52
C ALA A 83 5.22 -2.14 3.27
N LEU A 84 4.12 -2.82 3.63
CA LEU A 84 2.79 -2.22 3.50
C LEU A 84 2.59 -1.06 4.47
N ALA A 85 2.95 -1.21 5.74
CA ALA A 85 2.79 -0.15 6.74
C ALA A 85 3.64 1.08 6.41
N GLU A 86 4.92 0.87 6.06
CA GLU A 86 5.85 1.95 5.70
C GLU A 86 5.44 2.61 4.39
N GLY A 87 5.08 1.83 3.36
CA GLY A 87 4.64 2.38 2.07
C GLY A 87 3.35 3.18 2.17
N MET A 88 2.36 2.72 2.95
CA MET A 88 1.12 3.49 3.18
C MET A 88 1.39 4.79 3.94
N ARG A 89 2.32 4.77 4.89
CA ARG A 89 2.75 5.98 5.60
C ARG A 89 3.47 6.95 4.68
N ALA A 90 4.42 6.47 3.88
CA ALA A 90 5.26 7.31 3.03
C ALA A 90 4.49 7.90 1.83
N LEU A 91 3.60 7.13 1.22
CA LEU A 91 2.95 7.51 -0.04
C LEU A 91 1.55 8.11 0.15
N ALA A 92 0.88 7.81 1.27
CA ALA A 92 -0.48 8.26 1.53
C ALA A 92 -0.66 8.97 2.88
N GLU A 93 0.41 9.13 3.67
CA GLU A 93 0.37 9.69 5.03
C GLU A 93 -0.68 8.99 5.91
N ARG A 94 -0.86 7.67 5.71
CA ARG A 94 -1.81 6.87 6.48
C ARG A 94 -1.11 5.87 7.39
N ASP A 95 -1.55 5.88 8.64
CA ASP A 95 -1.11 4.90 9.64
C ASP A 95 -1.90 3.60 9.49
N VAL A 96 -1.20 2.47 9.55
CA VAL A 96 -1.75 1.12 9.43
C VAL A 96 -1.63 0.44 10.79
N ALA A 97 -2.74 0.34 11.51
CA ALA A 97 -2.78 -0.22 12.85
C ALA A 97 -2.56 -1.74 12.88
N SER A 98 -2.91 -2.44 11.81
CA SER A 98 -2.79 -3.89 11.73
C SER A 98 -2.74 -4.38 10.30
N VAL A 99 -1.91 -5.40 10.06
CA VAL A 99 -1.83 -6.11 8.79
C VAL A 99 -1.92 -7.61 9.06
N ASP A 100 -2.99 -8.24 8.60
CA ASP A 100 -3.16 -9.68 8.58
C ASP A 100 -2.66 -10.23 7.24
N VAL A 101 -1.73 -11.19 7.27
CA VAL A 101 -1.17 -11.80 6.05
C VAL A 101 -1.54 -13.27 6.05
N ARG A 102 -2.32 -13.67 5.05
CA ARG A 102 -2.71 -15.05 4.81
C ARG A 102 -2.05 -15.57 3.55
N PHE A 103 -1.26 -16.62 3.74
CA PHE A 103 -0.75 -17.39 2.62
C PHE A 103 -1.83 -18.37 2.13
N ALA A 104 -2.25 -18.25 0.87
CA ALA A 104 -3.29 -19.09 0.27
C ALA A 104 -2.85 -19.64 -1.09
N GLY A 105 -2.63 -20.95 -1.15
CA GLY A 105 -2.16 -21.62 -2.35
C GLY A 105 -0.66 -21.46 -2.60
N VAL A 106 -0.21 -22.07 -3.68
CA VAL A 106 1.19 -22.14 -4.06
C VAL A 106 1.28 -21.77 -5.55
N CYS A 107 2.26 -20.95 -5.91
CA CYS A 107 2.54 -20.62 -7.31
C CYS A 107 3.99 -20.93 -7.62
N ASP A 108 4.24 -21.49 -8.80
CA ASP A 108 5.59 -21.64 -9.32
C ASP A 108 5.99 -20.30 -9.92
N ALA A 109 7.01 -19.66 -9.35
CA ALA A 109 7.47 -18.35 -9.81
C ALA A 109 7.96 -18.38 -11.26
N ARG A 110 8.32 -19.57 -11.78
CA ARG A 110 8.80 -19.75 -13.15
C ARG A 110 7.68 -19.93 -14.17
N LYS A 111 6.45 -20.21 -13.75
CA LYS A 111 5.33 -20.45 -14.65
C LYS A 111 4.45 -19.21 -14.75
N GLY A 112 4.91 -18.25 -15.55
CA GLY A 112 4.00 -17.35 -16.24
C GLY A 112 2.95 -18.20 -16.95
N ARG A 113 1.67 -17.93 -16.69
CA ARG A 113 0.57 -18.75 -17.22
C ARG A 113 0.61 -18.70 -18.75
N VAL A 114 1.00 -19.81 -19.39
CA VAL A 114 0.78 -20.00 -20.82
C VAL A 114 -0.74 -20.01 -21.00
N THR A 115 -1.25 -19.01 -21.71
CA THR A 115 -2.65 -18.91 -22.13
C THR A 115 -2.72 -19.24 -23.61
#